data_AF-A0A2R2J231-F1
#
_entry.id   AF-A0A2R2J231-F1
#
_cell.length_a   1.000
_cell.length_b   1.000
_cell.length_c   1.000
_cell.angle_alpha   90.00
_cell.angle_beta   90.00
_cell.angle_gamma   90.00
#
_symmetry.space_group_name_H-M   'P 1'
#
loop_
_entity.id
_entity.type
_entity.pdbx_description
1 polymer ?
#
loop_
_entity_poly.entity_id
_entity_poly.type
_entity_poly.pdbx_seq_one_letter_code
_entity_poly.pdbx_strand_id
1 'polypeptide(L)' 'MVSLEERLIQAFSRSAVSAGMEKDAILQKLEQPEIITNPAELFELQQRTSNYNLEVSMISTLSRKTVGAVESLLRS' A
#
# COMPACT_ATOMS: atom_id res chain seq x y z
N MET A 1 27.03 7.67 -0.74
CA MET A 1 25.75 8.40 -0.86
C MET A 1 24.81 7.50 -1.66
N VAL A 2 23.57 7.32 -1.21
CA VAL A 2 22.54 6.54 -1.93
C VAL A 2 21.89 7.45 -2.97
N SER A 3 21.74 7.00 -4.21
CA SER A 3 21.15 7.82 -5.27
C SER A 3 19.64 8.06 -5.04
N LEU A 4 19.05 9.04 -5.74
CA LEU A 4 17.61 9.30 -5.64
C LEU A 4 16.79 8.12 -6.19
N GLU A 5 17.25 7.49 -7.27
CA GLU A 5 16.65 6.28 -7.85
C GLU A 5 16.68 5.13 -6.84
N GLU A 6 17.82 4.90 -6.19
CA GLU A 6 18.00 3.82 -5.23
C GLU A 6 17.15 4.05 -3.97
N ARG A 7 16.99 5.31 -3.54
CA ARG A 7 16.02 5.71 -2.49
C ARG A 7 14.57 5.46 -2.92
N LEU A 8 14.22 5.77 -4.16
CA LEU A 8 12.88 5.55 -4.69
C LEU A 8 12.54 4.07 -4.74
N ILE A 9 13.45 3.24 -5.27
CA ILE A 9 13.29 1.79 -5.35
C ILE A 9 13.12 1.21 -3.94
N GLN A 10 13.97 1.59 -2.99
CA GLN A 10 13.85 1.12 -1.60
C GLN A 10 12.52 1.53 -0.96
N ALA A 11 12.07 2.77 -1.15
CA ALA A 11 10.80 3.24 -0.61
C ALA A 11 9.62 2.45 -1.23
N PHE A 12 9.62 2.27 -2.55
CA PHE A 12 8.60 1.50 -3.24
C PHE A 12 8.58 0.03 -2.78
N SER A 13 9.74 -0.64 -2.73
CA SER A 13 9.82 -2.04 -2.28
C SER A 13 9.32 -2.22 -0.85
N ARG A 14 9.67 -1.31 0.07
CA ARG A 14 9.16 -1.34 1.45
C ARG A 14 7.65 -1.20 1.50
N SER A 15 7.11 -0.21 0.77
CA SER A 15 5.67 0.01 0.69
C SER A 15 4.92 -1.16 0.06
N ALA A 16 5.46 -1.78 -1.00
CA ALA A 16 4.86 -2.93 -1.65
C ALA A 16 4.81 -4.16 -0.74
N VAL A 17 5.89 -4.43 0.01
CA VAL A 17 5.93 -5.52 1.01
C VAL A 17 4.93 -5.26 2.14
N SER A 18 4.92 -4.04 2.69
CA SER A 18 4.00 -3.65 3.75
C SER A 18 2.53 -3.82 3.33
N ALA A 19 2.18 -3.33 2.14
CA ALA A 19 0.85 -3.47 1.59
C ALA A 19 0.47 -4.96 1.38
N GLY A 20 1.38 -5.77 0.86
CA GLY A 20 1.17 -7.22 0.71
C GLY A 20 0.87 -7.91 2.04
N MET A 21 1.69 -7.63 3.06
CA MET A 21 1.49 -8.18 4.41
C MET A 21 0.16 -7.75 5.03
N GLU A 22 -0.25 -6.48 4.85
CA GLU A 22 -1.53 -6.00 5.38
C GLU A 22 -2.72 -6.64 4.68
N LYS A 23 -2.65 -6.81 3.36
CA LYS A 23 -3.66 -7.55 2.59
C LYS A 23 -3.82 -8.98 3.14
N ASP A 24 -2.72 -9.69 3.32
CA ASP A 24 -2.74 -11.07 3.80
C ASP A 24 -3.31 -11.14 5.23
N ALA A 25 -2.96 -10.19 6.10
CA ALA A 25 -3.50 -10.09 7.45
C ALA A 25 -5.02 -9.81 7.48
N ILE A 26 -5.52 -8.95 6.58
CA ILE A 26 -6.96 -8.70 6.40
C ILE A 26 -7.68 -9.97 5.94
N LEU A 27 -7.13 -10.67 4.95
CA LEU A 27 -7.71 -11.91 4.42
C LEU A 27 -7.73 -13.02 5.47
N GLN A 28 -6.65 -13.18 6.25
CA GLN A 28 -6.58 -14.17 7.32
C GLN A 28 -7.61 -13.87 8.44
N LYS A 29 -7.90 -12.60 8.74
CA LYS A 29 -8.97 -12.25 9.69
C LYS A 29 -10.36 -12.68 9.17
N LEU A 30 -10.60 -12.65 7.85
CA LEU A 30 -11.87 -13.08 7.27
C LEU A 30 -12.10 -14.60 7.36
N GLU A 31 -11.03 -15.38 7.51
CA GLU A 31 -11.11 -16.85 7.67
C GLU A 31 -11.55 -17.26 9.09
N GLN A 32 -11.60 -16.32 10.04
CA GLN A 32 -11.99 -16.58 11.42
C GLN A 32 -13.50 -16.37 11.61
N PRO A 33 -14.30 -17.42 11.87
CA PRO A 33 -15.76 -17.32 11.95
C PRO A 33 -16.27 -16.38 13.06
N GLU A 34 -15.46 -16.17 14.10
CA GLU A 34 -15.81 -15.35 15.25
C GLU A 34 -15.72 -13.84 14.95
N ILE A 35 -14.86 -13.45 14.00
CA ILE A 35 -14.70 -12.05 13.58
C ILE A 35 -15.92 -11.57 12.79
N ILE A 36 -16.46 -12.41 11.91
CA ILE A 36 -17.61 -12.05 11.05
C ILE A 36 -18.95 -11.96 11.80
N THR A 37 -18.98 -12.33 13.08
CA THR A 37 -20.18 -12.27 13.92
C THR A 37 -20.12 -11.18 14.99
N ASN A 38 -18.97 -10.52 15.18
CA ASN A 38 -18.78 -9.43 16.13
C ASN A 38 -18.73 -8.06 15.42
N PRO A 39 -19.70 -7.16 15.63
CA PRO A 39 -19.73 -5.84 14.97
C PRO A 39 -18.51 -4.94 15.25
N ALA A 40 -17.90 -5.03 16.43
CA ALA A 40 -16.72 -4.22 16.76
C ALA A 40 -15.50 -4.68 15.96
N GLU A 41 -15.30 -6.00 15.85
CA GLU A 41 -14.25 -6.60 15.03
C GLU A 41 -14.45 -6.32 13.54
N LEU A 42 -15.70 -6.39 13.06
CA LEU A 42 -16.06 -6.01 11.69
C LEU A 42 -15.74 -4.54 11.38
N PHE A 43 -16.00 -3.63 12.32
CA PHE A 43 -15.66 -2.21 12.15
C PHE A 43 -14.15 -1.99 12.09
N GLU A 44 -13.38 -2.65 12.97
CA GLU A 44 -11.91 -2.58 12.91
C GLU A 44 -11.38 -3.12 11.58
N LEU A 45 -11.90 -4.26 11.12
CA LEU A 45 -11.52 -4.87 9.85
C LEU A 45 -11.85 -3.97 8.66
N GLN A 46 -13.01 -3.31 8.68
CA GLN A 46 -13.40 -2.32 7.68
C GLN A 46 -12.42 -1.13 7.68
N GLN A 47 -12.08 -0.58 8.84
CA GLN A 47 -11.16 0.54 8.95
C GLN A 47 -9.76 0.18 8.40
N ARG A 48 -9.26 -1.02 8.74
CA ARG A 48 -7.99 -1.53 8.20
C ARG A 48 -8.03 -1.69 6.68
N THR A 49 -9.11 -2.25 6.15
CA THR A 49 -9.33 -2.39 4.70
C THR A 49 -9.36 -1.03 3.99
N SER A 50 -10.02 -0.03 4.58
CA SER A 50 -10.03 1.34 4.06
C SER A 50 -8.63 1.97 4.08
N ASN A 51 -7.86 1.79 5.16
CA ASN A 51 -6.49 2.30 5.26
C ASN A 51 -5.57 1.67 4.21
N TYR A 52 -5.64 0.35 4.04
CA TYR A 52 -4.91 -0.38 3.00
C TYR A 52 -5.21 0.17 1.59
N ASN A 53 -6.50 0.37 1.26
CA ASN A 53 -6.89 0.93 -0.04
C ASN A 53 -6.32 2.34 -0.26
N LEU A 54 -6.30 3.18 0.78
CA LEU A 54 -5.74 4.52 0.71
C LEU A 54 -4.22 4.50 0.50
N GLU A 55 -3.51 3.64 1.22
CA GLU A 55 -2.05 3.48 1.11
C GLU A 55 -1.66 3.04 -0.31
N VAL A 56 -2.28 1.97 -0.84
CA VAL A 56 -1.99 1.47 -2.19
C VAL A 56 -2.30 2.51 -3.27
N SER A 57 -3.41 3.23 -3.13
CA SER A 57 -3.79 4.29 -4.07
C SER A 57 -2.78 5.45 -4.08
N MET A 58 -2.25 5.80 -2.89
CA MET A 58 -1.24 6.85 -2.75
C MET A 58 0.08 6.42 -3.39
N ILE A 59 0.55 5.20 -3.12
CA ILE A 59 1.77 4.64 -3.72
C ILE A 59 1.65 4.65 -5.25
N SER A 60 0.55 4.15 -5.80
CA SER A 60 0.30 4.12 -7.24
C SER A 60 0.33 5.53 -7.85
N THR A 61 -0.31 6.50 -7.19
CA THR A 61 -0.34 7.89 -7.64
C THR A 61 1.05 8.52 -7.64
N LEU A 62 1.82 8.37 -6.55
CA LEU A 62 3.16 8.93 -6.42
C LEU A 62 4.14 8.29 -7.41
N SER A 63 4.08 6.97 -7.60
CA SER A 63 4.88 6.26 -8.61
C SER A 63 4.62 6.81 -10.00
N ARG A 64 3.34 6.96 -10.39
CA ARG A 64 2.98 7.52 -11.70
C ARG A 64 3.46 8.96 -11.88
N LYS A 65 3.33 9.82 -10.86
CA LYS A 65 3.81 11.20 -10.91
C LYS A 65 5.33 11.28 -11.04
N THR A 66 6.06 10.43 -10.32
CA THR A 66 7.53 10.38 -10.37
C THR A 66 8.01 9.97 -11.76
N VAL A 67 7.47 8.88 -12.31
CA VAL A 67 7.80 8.43 -13.67
C VAL A 67 7.49 9.52 -14.70
N GLY A 68 6.32 10.16 -14.60
CA GLY A 68 5.95 11.25 -15.50
C GLY A 68 6.92 12.45 -15.45
N ALA A 69 7.41 12.81 -14.26
CA ALA A 69 8.42 13.86 -14.12
C ALA A 69 9.76 13.47 -14.77
N VAL A 70 10.22 12.23 -14.56
CA VAL A 70 11.46 11.72 -15.17
C VAL A 70 11.34 11.69 -16.70
N GLU A 71 10.23 11.16 -17.23
CA GLU A 71 9.98 11.14 -18.67
C GLU A 71 9.94 12.55 -19.29
N SER A 72 9.36 13.52 -18.59
CA SER A 72 9.34 14.91 -19.05
C SER A 72 10.75 15.47 -19.19
N LEU A 73 11.62 15.23 -18.21
CA LEU A 73 13.02 15.68 -18.24
C LEU A 73 13.83 15.00 -19.34
N LEU A 74 13.59 13.71 -19.61
CA LEU A 74 14.30 12.96 -20.66
C LEU A 74 13.92 13.35 -22.09
N ARG A 75 12.71 13.91 -22.29
CA ARG A 75 12.24 14.40 -23.59
C ARG A 75 12.63 15.86 -23.85
N SER A 76 13.15 16.56 -22.84
CA SER A 76 13.62 17.95 -22.90
C SER A 76 15.07 18.00 -23.37
#